data_AF-A0A946U6B4-F1
#
_entry.id   AF-A0A946U6B4-F1
#
_cell.length_a   1.000
_cell.length_b   1.000
_cell.length_c   1.000
_cell.angle_alpha   90.00
_cell.angle_beta   90.00
_cell.angle_gamma   90.00
#
_symmetry.space_group_name_H-M   'P 1'
#
loop_
_entity.id
_entity.type
_entity.pdbx_description
1 polymer ?
#
loop_
_entity_poly.entity_id
_entity_poly.type
_entity_poly.pdbx_seq_one_letter_code
_entity_poly.pdbx_strand_id
1 'polypeptide(L)' 'MSGWTREEMAARCAQDIPDGSYVNLGIGIPELVARFVPEGREFIYHTENGMLGMGPPPSE' A
#
# COMPACT_ATOMS: atom_id res chain seq x y z
N MET A 1 25.94 -8.97 4.81
CA MET A 1 24.49 -9.19 4.96
C MET A 1 23.83 -8.75 3.68
N SER A 2 23.00 -9.59 3.06
CA SER A 2 22.11 -9.11 1.98
C SER A 2 21.09 -8.14 2.59
N GLY A 3 20.85 -7.01 1.94
CA GLY A 3 19.78 -6.10 2.33
C GLY A 3 18.39 -6.71 2.11
N TRP A 4 17.35 -6.02 2.55
CA TRP A 4 15.96 -6.42 2.29
C TRP A 4 15.64 -6.34 0.79
N THR A 5 14.83 -7.29 0.32
CA THR A 5 14.15 -7.25 -0.97
C THR A 5 13.10 -6.13 -0.98
N ARG A 6 12.60 -5.79 -2.17
CA ARG A 6 11.56 -4.76 -2.32
C ARG A 6 10.27 -5.17 -1.63
N GLU A 7 9.94 -6.45 -1.73
CA GLU A 7 8.79 -7.09 -1.11
C GLU A 7 8.89 -7.09 0.42
N GLU A 8 10.06 -7.41 0.98
CA GLU A 8 10.29 -7.35 2.43
C GLU A 8 10.17 -5.91 2.97
N MET A 9 10.70 -4.91 2.25
CA MET A 9 10.51 -3.50 2.60
C MET A 9 9.03 -3.10 2.59
N ALA A 10 8.29 -3.47 1.54
CA ALA A 10 6.88 -3.13 1.40
C ALA A 10 6.02 -3.84 2.46
N ALA A 11 6.26 -5.13 2.70
CA ALA A 11 5.55 -5.90 3.72
C ALA A 11 5.79 -5.34 5.12
N ARG A 12 7.02 -4.91 5.42
CA ARG A 12 7.33 -4.27 6.70
C ARG A 12 6.56 -2.95 6.86
N CYS A 13 6.56 -2.11 5.82
CA CYS A 13 5.84 -0.84 5.84
C CYS A 13 4.32 -1.03 6.03
N ALA A 14 3.72 -2.05 5.41
CA ALA A 14 2.28 -2.33 5.55
C ALA A 14 1.87 -2.63 7.00
N GLN A 15 2.75 -3.23 7.80
CA GLN A 15 2.47 -3.53 9.22
C GLN A 15 2.40 -2.26 10.07
N ASP A 16 3.17 -1.22 9.71
CA ASP A 16 3.29 0.02 10.47
C ASP A 16 2.10 0.99 10.25
N ILE A 17 1.29 0.77 9.21
CA ILE A 17 0.16 1.65 8.86
C ILE A 17 -1.09 1.26 9.65
N PRO A 18 -1.65 2.14 10.50
CA PRO A 18 -2.86 1.84 11.29
C PRO A 18 -4.09 1.54 10.44
N ASP A 19 -5.04 0.80 11.01
CA ASP A 19 -6.35 0.56 10.39
C ASP A 19 -7.12 1.86 10.11
N GLY A 20 -7.83 1.91 8.98
CA GLY A 20 -8.59 3.07 8.51
C GLY A 20 -7.73 4.26 8.05
N SER A 21 -6.43 4.08 7.87
CA SER A 21 -5.53 5.16 7.44
C SER A 21 -5.79 5.59 5.99
N TYR A 22 -5.73 6.90 5.76
CA TYR A 22 -5.67 7.47 4.42
C TYR A 22 -4.23 7.48 3.95
N VAL A 23 -3.95 6.80 2.84
CA VAL A 23 -2.59 6.62 2.33
C VAL A 23 -2.48 7.11 0.89
N ASN A 24 -1.38 7.79 0.60
CA ASN A 24 -0.95 8.07 -0.77
C ASN A 24 0.29 7.21 -1.04
N LEU A 25 0.19 6.30 -2.01
CA LEU A 25 1.28 5.41 -2.39
C LEU A 25 1.82 5.84 -3.75
N GLY A 26 3.08 6.26 -3.78
CA GLY A 26 3.79 6.56 -5.01
C GLY A 26 4.12 5.31 -5.84
N ILE A 27 4.45 5.53 -7.11
CA ILE A 27 4.83 4.47 -8.05
C ILE A 27 6.12 3.75 -7.57
N GLY A 28 6.20 2.44 -7.77
CA GLY A 28 7.35 1.61 -7.44
C GLY A 28 7.21 0.87 -6.11
N ILE A 29 8.23 0.93 -5.23
CA ILE A 29 8.18 0.18 -3.95
C ILE A 29 6.96 0.56 -3.09
N PRO A 30 6.54 1.83 -2.96
CA PRO A 30 5.37 2.17 -2.15
C PRO A 30 4.08 1.54 -2.65
N GLU A 31 3.89 1.37 -3.96
CA GLU A 31 2.70 0.72 -4.53
C GLU A 31 2.59 -0.76 -4.10
N LEU A 32 3.71 -1.42 -3.84
CA LEU A 32 3.75 -2.81 -3.37
C LEU A 32 3.14 -2.96 -1.98
N VAL A 33 3.12 -1.90 -1.16
CA VAL A 33 2.54 -1.91 0.20
C VAL A 33 1.07 -2.33 0.16
N ALA A 34 0.33 -1.94 -0.89
CA ALA A 34 -1.07 -2.30 -1.08
C ALA A 34 -1.30 -3.82 -1.24
N ARG A 35 -0.25 -4.61 -1.53
CA ARG A 35 -0.34 -6.08 -1.63
C ARG A 35 -0.20 -6.79 -0.29
N PHE A 36 0.27 -6.08 0.73
CA PHE A 36 0.60 -6.65 2.05
C PHE A 36 -0.29 -6.09 3.17
N VAL A 37 -1.46 -5.55 2.82
CA VAL A 37 -2.45 -5.08 3.81
C VAL A 37 -2.80 -6.25 4.73
N PRO A 38 -2.60 -6.11 6.06
CA PRO A 38 -2.93 -7.17 7.01
C PRO A 38 -4.42 -7.52 6.95
N GLU A 39 -4.74 -8.79 7.19
CA GLU A 39 -6.13 -9.23 7.29
C GLU A 39 -6.89 -8.43 8.36
N GLY A 40 -8.12 -8.03 8.04
CA GLY A 40 -8.95 -7.21 8.93
C GLY A 40 -8.55 -5.73 9.00
N ARG A 41 -7.60 -5.27 8.16
CA ARG A 41 -7.22 -3.87 8.03
C ARG A 41 -7.69 -3.28 6.71
N GLU A 42 -8.18 -2.04 6.74
CA GLU A 42 -8.54 -1.28 5.55
C GLU A 42 -7.63 -0.05 5.38
N PHE A 43 -7.12 0.14 4.16
CA PHE A 43 -6.44 1.37 3.76
C PHE A 43 -7.32 2.14 2.77
N ILE A 44 -7.40 3.45 2.95
CA ILE A 44 -8.16 4.34 2.06
C ILE A 44 -7.18 5.06 1.15
N TYR A 45 -7.18 4.70 -0.13
CA TYR A 45 -6.20 5.22 -1.08
C TYR A 45 -6.58 6.62 -1.57
N HIS A 46 -5.66 7.57 -1.42
CA HIS A 46 -5.75 8.94 -1.93
C HIS A 46 -4.74 9.17 -3.05
N THR A 47 -5.13 9.88 -4.10
CA THR A 47 -4.24 10.29 -5.19
C THR A 47 -3.98 11.80 -5.16
N GLU A 48 -2.81 12.24 -5.63
CA GLU A 48 -2.43 13.67 -5.61
C GLU A 48 -3.33 14.56 -6.46
N ASN A 49 -4.05 13.98 -7.43
CA ASN A 49 -5.05 14.67 -8.27
C ASN A 49 -6.45 14.73 -7.64
N GLY A 50 -6.61 14.34 -6.37
CA GLY A 50 -7.84 14.55 -5.60
C GLY A 50 -8.87 13.42 -5.70
N MET A 51 -8.44 12.17 -5.90
CA MET A 51 -9.33 11.00 -5.82
C MET A 51 -9.15 10.27 -4.49
N LEU A 52 -10.24 9.68 -4.00
CA LEU A 52 -10.29 8.82 -2.80
C LEU A 52 -10.93 7.48 -3.14
N GLY A 53 -10.44 6.40 -2.53
CA GLY A 53 -11.02 5.06 -2.66
C GLY A 53 -10.68 4.36 -3.98
N MET A 54 -9.48 4.59 -4.53
CA MET A 54 -8.99 3.83 -5.68
C MET A 54 -8.97 2.34 -5.34
N GLY A 55 -9.71 1.54 -6.11
CA GLY A 55 -9.77 0.08 -5.98
C GLY A 55 -8.70 -0.63 -6.81
N PRO A 56 -8.72 -1.98 -6.83
CA PRO A 56 -7.87 -2.75 -7.74
C PRO A 56 -8.14 -2.37 -9.21
N PRO A 57 -7.17 -2.60 -10.11
CA PRO A 57 -7.39 -2.39 -11.53
C PRO A 57 -8.61 -3.22 -12.00
N PRO A 58 -9.40 -2.70 -12.96
CA PRO A 58 -10.51 -3.46 -13.53
C PRO A 58 -10.00 -4.78 -14.11
N SER A 59 -10.82 -5.83 -14.00
CA SER A 59 -10.60 -7.06 -14.74
C SER A 59 -10.63 -6.77 -16.24
N GLU A 60 -9.80 -7.48 -17.02
CA GLU A 60 -9.82 -7.44 -18.49
C GLU A 60 -11.22 -7.75 -19.06
#